data_AF-A0A059F0F5-F1
#
_entry.id   AF-A0A059F0F5-F1
#
_cell.length_a   1.000
_cell.length_b   1.000
_cell.length_c   1.000
_cell.angle_alpha   90.00
_cell.angle_beta   90.00
_cell.angle_gamma   90.00
#
_symmetry.space_group_name_H-M   'P 1'
#
loop_
_entity.id
_entity.type
_entity.pdbx_description
1 polymer ?
#
loop_
_entity_poly.entity_id
_entity_poly.type
_entity_poly.pdbx_seq_one_letter_code
_entity_poly.pdbx_strand_id
1 'polypeptide(L)'
;MFYLKKYDSYNQTKELRLFFKKTLTETYNYFLFIELLYKSKDYIFMVTDKTQLIAAVTGMEEHRNTGTIAMLGVLKEYRKHGLAKFLVKLILNSFYNKGITTVYVDTNESNIPALKLYKSIGFVIINYFERYYTDCSPAFRLKIELKEEFDMKNDIYFYLLNN
;
A
#
# COMPACT_ATOMS: atom_id res chain seq x y z
N MET A 1 -2.33 -18.16 -11.41
CA MET A 1 -1.69 -18.44 -10.09
C MET A 1 -0.83 -17.24 -9.79
N PHE A 2 -0.98 -16.63 -8.61
CA PHE A 2 -0.27 -15.38 -8.30
C PHE A 2 1.08 -15.64 -7.64
N TYR A 3 1.99 -14.68 -7.74
CA TYR A 3 3.33 -14.71 -7.15
C TYR A 3 3.63 -13.39 -6.46
N LEU A 4 4.21 -13.45 -5.26
CA LEU A 4 4.75 -12.28 -4.56
C LEU A 4 6.18 -12.02 -5.07
N LYS A 5 6.47 -10.76 -5.41
CA LYS A 5 7.79 -10.32 -5.83
C LYS A 5 8.29 -9.21 -4.92
N LYS A 6 9.58 -9.29 -4.59
CA LYS A 6 10.32 -8.17 -3.99
C LYS A 6 10.79 -7.23 -5.09
N TYR A 7 10.87 -5.95 -4.74
CA TYR A 7 11.43 -4.94 -5.61
C TYR A 7 12.97 -5.01 -5.60
N ASP A 8 13.61 -5.10 -6.77
CA ASP A 8 15.05 -5.36 -6.94
C ASP A 8 15.76 -4.52 -8.01
N SER A 9 15.06 -3.95 -9.01
CA SER A 9 15.71 -3.44 -10.21
C SER A 9 15.02 -2.27 -10.91
N TYR A 10 15.78 -1.59 -11.75
CA TYR A 10 15.32 -0.48 -12.59
C TYR A 10 14.17 -0.86 -13.54
N ASN A 11 14.15 -2.09 -14.07
CA ASN A 11 13.07 -2.53 -14.96
C ASN A 11 11.73 -2.57 -14.23
N GLN A 12 11.73 -3.01 -12.96
CA GLN A 12 10.53 -3.01 -12.12
C GLN A 12 10.08 -1.58 -11.78
N THR A 13 10.98 -0.59 -11.71
CA THR A 13 10.62 0.83 -11.53
C THR A 13 9.68 1.31 -12.62
N LYS A 14 10.00 1.01 -13.89
CA LYS A 14 9.18 1.43 -15.03
C LYS A 14 7.82 0.73 -15.00
N GLU A 15 7.80 -0.57 -14.74
CA GLU A 15 6.57 -1.35 -14.63
C GLU A 15 5.68 -0.84 -13.50
N LEU A 16 6.23 -0.67 -12.31
CA LEU A 16 5.53 -0.20 -11.10
C LEU A 16 4.97 1.21 -11.29
N ARG A 17 5.71 2.09 -11.97
CA ARG A 17 5.22 3.43 -12.32
C ARG A 17 4.02 3.37 -13.26
N LEU A 18 4.11 2.56 -14.32
CA LEU A 18 3.01 2.39 -15.27
C LEU A 18 1.79 1.75 -14.60
N PHE A 19 2.02 0.83 -13.68
CA PHE A 19 0.99 0.21 -12.86
C PHE A 19 0.26 1.25 -12.00
N PHE A 20 0.99 2.02 -11.17
CA PHE A 20 0.36 3.01 -10.30
C PHE A 20 -0.35 4.11 -11.09
N LYS A 21 0.18 4.53 -12.25
CA LYS A 21 -0.51 5.46 -13.16
C LYS A 21 -1.88 4.92 -13.63
N LYS A 22 -2.06 3.60 -13.72
CA LYS A 22 -3.33 2.98 -14.11
C LYS A 22 -4.28 2.77 -12.93
N THR A 23 -3.76 2.62 -11.70
CA THR A 23 -4.57 2.23 -10.53
C THR A 23 -4.91 3.38 -9.60
N LEU A 24 -4.08 4.43 -9.56
CA LEU A 24 -4.25 5.60 -8.71
C LEU A 24 -4.82 6.78 -9.50
N THR A 25 -5.54 7.64 -8.80
CA THR A 25 -5.97 8.94 -9.33
C THR A 25 -4.86 9.97 -9.22
N GLU A 26 -4.00 9.87 -8.21
CA GLU A 26 -2.84 10.76 -8.07
C GLU A 26 -1.80 10.50 -9.17
N THR A 27 -1.33 11.57 -9.80
CA THR A 27 -0.25 11.50 -10.78
C THR A 27 1.06 11.97 -10.18
N TYR A 28 2.00 11.04 -10.00
CA TYR A 28 3.37 11.38 -9.59
C TYR A 28 4.21 11.73 -10.82
N ASN A 29 4.89 12.87 -10.77
CA ASN A 29 5.97 13.13 -11.73
C ASN A 29 7.11 12.11 -11.53
N TYR A 30 7.98 11.95 -12.52
CA TYR A 30 9.01 10.91 -12.48
C TYR A 30 9.97 11.07 -11.29
N PHE A 31 10.42 12.28 -11.00
CA PHE A 31 11.35 12.55 -9.90
C PHE A 31 10.77 12.18 -8.54
N LEU A 32 9.56 12.64 -8.23
CA LEU A 32 8.88 12.32 -6.97
C LEU A 32 8.63 10.82 -6.83
N PHE A 33 8.27 10.15 -7.93
CA PHE A 33 8.06 8.70 -7.91
C PHE A 33 9.34 7.94 -7.54
N ILE A 34 10.49 8.33 -8.11
CA ILE A 34 11.79 7.72 -7.77
C ILE A 34 12.16 7.98 -6.31
N GLU A 35 11.95 9.21 -5.81
CA GLU A 35 12.20 9.55 -4.41
C GLU A 35 11.36 8.69 -3.46
N LEU A 36 10.06 8.51 -3.76
CA LEU A 36 9.17 7.65 -2.99
C LEU A 36 9.64 6.19 -3.01
N LEU A 37 10.05 5.66 -4.16
CA LEU A 37 10.57 4.29 -4.23
C LEU A 37 11.87 4.12 -3.45
N TYR A 38 12.76 5.10 -3.47
CA TYR A 38 13.98 5.06 -2.69
C TYR A 38 13.69 5.01 -1.18
N LYS A 39 12.77 5.86 -0.71
CA LYS A 39 12.29 5.86 0.69
C LYS A 39 11.53 4.58 1.06
N SER A 40 10.91 3.93 0.06
CA SER A 40 10.09 2.73 0.26
C SER A 40 10.84 1.42 0.04
N LYS A 41 12.16 1.42 -0.20
CA LYS A 41 12.90 0.25 -0.72
C LYS A 41 12.65 -1.06 0.07
N ASP A 42 12.46 -0.96 1.38
CA ASP A 42 12.28 -2.11 2.28
C ASP A 42 10.80 -2.51 2.44
N TYR A 43 9.87 -1.74 1.87
CA TYR A 43 8.43 -1.87 2.04
C TYR A 43 7.68 -1.75 0.70
N ILE A 44 8.23 -2.33 -0.35
CA ILE A 44 7.55 -2.50 -1.65
C ILE A 44 7.20 -3.99 -1.83
N PHE A 45 5.91 -4.28 -1.90
CA PHE A 45 5.40 -5.63 -2.16
C PHE A 45 4.57 -5.63 -3.43
N MET A 46 4.89 -6.54 -4.35
CA MET A 46 4.27 -6.66 -5.66
C MET A 46 3.66 -8.05 -5.84
N VAL A 47 2.46 -8.13 -6.39
CA VAL A 47 1.82 -9.40 -6.78
C VAL A 47 1.68 -9.44 -8.28
N THR A 48 2.14 -10.52 -8.89
CA THR A 48 2.05 -10.75 -10.33
C THR A 48 1.17 -11.95 -10.65
N ASP A 49 0.37 -11.88 -11.72
CA ASP A 49 -0.17 -13.07 -12.39
C ASP A 49 0.70 -13.35 -13.62
N LYS A 50 1.42 -14.48 -13.60
CA LYS A 50 2.47 -14.81 -14.58
C LYS A 50 3.52 -13.68 -14.68
N THR A 51 3.46 -12.86 -15.73
CA THR A 51 4.38 -11.76 -16.01
C THR A 51 3.78 -10.38 -15.74
N GLN A 52 2.47 -10.29 -15.47
CA GLN A 52 1.78 -9.03 -15.31
C GLN A 52 1.73 -8.62 -13.83
N LEU A 53 2.19 -7.42 -13.50
CA LEU A 53 1.92 -6.79 -12.20
C LEU A 53 0.41 -6.49 -12.03
N ILE A 54 -0.22 -7.15 -11.06
CA ILE A 54 -1.68 -7.04 -10.81
C ILE A 54 -2.01 -6.26 -9.54
N ALA A 55 -1.11 -6.23 -8.57
CA ALA A 55 -1.29 -5.48 -7.33
C ALA A 55 0.07 -5.05 -6.76
N ALA A 56 0.11 -3.89 -6.12
CA ALA A 56 1.31 -3.45 -5.41
C ALA A 56 0.95 -2.54 -4.24
N VAL A 57 1.77 -2.59 -3.20
CA VAL A 57 1.75 -1.64 -2.07
C VAL A 57 3.16 -1.13 -1.83
N THR A 58 3.26 0.15 -1.49
CA THR A 58 4.50 0.77 -1.00
C THR A 58 4.23 1.44 0.33
N GLY A 59 5.26 1.50 1.15
CA GLY A 59 5.25 2.30 2.37
C GLY A 59 6.63 2.78 2.72
N MET A 60 6.71 3.67 3.68
CA MET A 60 7.97 4.25 4.13
C MET A 60 7.96 4.37 5.64
N GLU A 61 9.14 4.20 6.22
CA GLU A 61 9.38 4.51 7.61
C GLU A 61 9.56 6.02 7.77
N GLU A 62 9.02 6.54 8.86
CA GLU A 62 9.01 7.94 9.22
C GLU A 62 9.66 8.10 10.61
N HIS A 63 9.70 9.31 11.13
CA HIS A 63 10.27 9.55 12.47
C HIS A 63 9.42 8.92 13.59
N ARG A 64 10.07 8.63 14.73
CA ARG A 64 9.41 8.22 16.00
C ARG A 64 8.59 6.92 15.90
N ASN A 65 9.16 5.88 15.27
CA ASN A 65 8.52 4.56 15.13
C ASN A 65 7.18 4.63 14.40
N THR A 66 7.08 5.52 13.41
CA THR A 66 5.89 5.67 12.58
C THR A 66 6.19 5.22 11.15
N GLY A 67 5.16 4.76 10.45
CA GLY A 67 5.23 4.40 9.04
C GLY A 67 4.05 4.95 8.27
N THR A 68 4.19 5.09 6.96
CA THR A 68 3.13 5.55 6.07
C THR A 68 2.94 4.55 4.94
N ILE A 69 1.71 4.13 4.68
CA ILE A 69 1.37 3.45 3.42
C ILE A 69 1.25 4.54 2.36
N ALA A 70 2.16 4.54 1.39
CA ALA A 70 2.30 5.63 0.42
C ALA A 70 1.46 5.38 -0.83
N MET A 71 1.50 4.16 -1.39
CA MET A 71 0.74 3.82 -2.60
C MET A 71 0.15 2.41 -2.45
N LEU A 72 -1.11 2.22 -2.86
CA LEU A 72 -1.78 0.93 -2.90
C LEU A 72 -2.63 0.82 -4.16
N GLY A 73 -2.34 -0.17 -4.99
CA GLY A 73 -3.04 -0.40 -6.25
C GLY A 73 -3.41 -1.86 -6.44
N VAL A 74 -4.56 -2.08 -7.06
CA VAL A 74 -4.97 -3.38 -7.64
C VAL A 74 -5.63 -3.09 -8.99
N LEU A 75 -5.22 -3.81 -10.03
CA LEU A 75 -5.86 -3.77 -11.36
C LEU A 75 -7.35 -4.10 -11.26
N LYS A 76 -8.18 -3.40 -12.05
CA LYS A 76 -9.65 -3.38 -11.88
C LYS A 76 -10.26 -4.79 -11.94
N GLU A 77 -9.77 -5.61 -12.87
CA GLU A 77 -10.18 -6.98 -13.11
C GLU A 77 -9.78 -7.96 -11.98
N TYR A 78 -8.83 -7.59 -11.11
CA TYR A 78 -8.40 -8.38 -9.95
C TYR A 78 -8.97 -7.84 -8.61
N ARG A 79 -9.79 -6.77 -8.64
CA ARG A 79 -10.41 -6.20 -7.42
C ARG A 79 -11.50 -7.11 -6.86
N LYS A 80 -11.88 -6.87 -5.61
CA LYS A 80 -12.92 -7.62 -4.86
C LYS A 80 -12.56 -9.08 -4.53
N HIS A 81 -11.28 -9.46 -4.68
CA HIS A 81 -10.78 -10.78 -4.30
C HIS A 81 -9.93 -10.77 -3.02
N GLY A 82 -9.78 -9.63 -2.34
CA GLY A 82 -9.03 -9.54 -1.07
C GLY A 82 -7.54 -9.18 -1.19
N LEU A 83 -6.99 -9.08 -2.41
CA LEU A 83 -5.57 -8.74 -2.64
C LEU A 83 -5.11 -7.46 -1.92
N ALA A 84 -5.92 -6.39 -1.95
CA ALA A 84 -5.58 -5.15 -1.27
C ALA A 84 -5.48 -5.34 0.26
N LYS A 85 -6.37 -6.14 0.85
CA LYS A 85 -6.37 -6.45 2.29
C LYS A 85 -5.14 -7.27 2.67
N PHE A 86 -4.82 -8.27 1.85
CA PHE A 86 -3.60 -9.08 2.01
C PHE A 86 -2.35 -8.20 1.99
N LEU A 87 -2.20 -7.34 0.97
CA LEU A 87 -1.05 -6.44 0.84
C LEU A 87 -0.92 -5.46 1.99
N VAL A 88 -2.03 -4.87 2.46
CA VAL A 88 -2.00 -3.98 3.63
C VAL A 88 -1.56 -4.73 4.87
N LYS A 89 -2.10 -5.91 5.16
CA LYS A 89 -1.62 -6.70 6.32
C LYS A 89 -0.15 -7.08 6.19
N LEU A 90 0.31 -7.44 4.98
CA LEU A 90 1.69 -7.80 4.72
C LEU A 90 2.65 -6.64 5.05
N ILE A 91 2.35 -5.43 4.56
CA ILE A 91 3.19 -4.26 4.85
C ILE A 91 3.12 -3.86 6.33
N LEU A 92 1.97 -4.01 6.99
CA LEU A 92 1.84 -3.75 8.43
C LEU A 92 2.67 -4.73 9.27
N ASN A 93 2.71 -6.02 8.92
CA ASN A 93 3.59 -6.98 9.58
C ASN A 93 5.07 -6.62 9.33
N SER A 94 5.42 -6.19 8.11
CA SER A 94 6.77 -5.70 7.82
C SER A 94 7.16 -4.50 8.69
N PHE A 95 6.25 -3.54 8.87
CA PHE A 95 6.44 -2.41 9.77
C PHE A 95 6.57 -2.84 11.25
N TYR A 96 5.68 -3.71 11.74
CA TYR A 96 5.72 -4.22 13.11
C TYR A 96 7.07 -4.89 13.42
N ASN A 97 7.54 -5.74 12.51
CA ASN A 97 8.83 -6.44 12.65
C ASN A 97 10.04 -5.53 12.63
N LYS A 98 9.87 -4.27 12.21
CA LYS A 98 10.89 -3.22 12.24
C LYS A 98 10.74 -2.28 13.43
N GLY A 99 9.79 -2.53 14.33
CA GLY A 99 9.56 -1.72 15.53
C GLY A 99 8.67 -0.50 15.30
N ILE A 100 8.03 -0.38 14.13
CA ILE A 100 7.03 0.67 13.88
C ILE A 100 5.77 0.32 14.64
N THR A 101 5.28 1.28 15.41
CA THR A 101 4.13 1.11 16.33
C THR A 101 2.88 1.84 15.84
N THR A 102 3.04 2.81 14.95
CA THR A 102 1.93 3.61 14.41
C THR A 102 2.05 3.72 12.90
N VAL A 103 0.98 3.43 12.18
CA VAL A 103 0.95 3.54 10.72
C VAL A 103 -0.15 4.48 10.27
N TYR A 104 0.19 5.36 9.34
CA TYR A 104 -0.73 6.29 8.71
C TYR A 104 -1.01 5.93 7.26
N VAL A 105 -2.18 6.34 6.78
CA VAL A 105 -2.52 6.34 5.37
C VAL A 105 -3.47 7.49 5.07
N ASP A 106 -3.23 8.18 3.96
CA ASP A 106 -4.11 9.24 3.48
C ASP A 106 -4.92 8.73 2.30
N THR A 107 -6.20 9.09 2.25
CA THR A 107 -7.04 8.74 1.11
C THR A 107 -8.12 9.79 0.87
N ASN A 108 -8.45 10.00 -0.40
CA ASN A 108 -9.54 10.88 -0.79
C ASN A 108 -10.86 10.47 -0.15
N GLU A 109 -11.66 11.43 0.31
CA GLU A 109 -12.95 11.17 0.96
C GLU A 109 -13.92 10.37 0.07
N SER A 110 -13.83 10.58 -1.26
CA SER A 110 -14.65 9.88 -2.25
C SER A 110 -14.20 8.45 -2.52
N ASN A 111 -13.01 8.05 -2.05
CA ASN A 111 -12.48 6.70 -2.19
C ASN A 111 -13.10 5.75 -1.14
N ILE A 112 -14.42 5.58 -1.23
CA ILE A 112 -15.21 4.71 -0.35
C ILE A 112 -14.64 3.27 -0.29
N PRO A 113 -14.15 2.65 -1.39
CA PRO A 113 -13.53 1.33 -1.32
C PRO A 113 -12.29 1.29 -0.42
N ALA A 114 -11.40 2.28 -0.50
CA ALA A 114 -10.21 2.35 0.34
C ALA A 114 -10.58 2.62 1.81
N LEU A 115 -11.51 3.53 2.08
CA LEU A 115 -12.00 3.80 3.44
C LEU A 115 -12.59 2.55 4.09
N LYS A 116 -13.42 1.78 3.36
CA LYS A 116 -13.98 0.51 3.86
C LYS A 116 -12.88 -0.52 4.11
N LEU A 117 -11.91 -0.62 3.20
CA LEU A 117 -10.76 -1.51 3.35
C LEU A 117 -9.99 -1.20 4.63
N TYR A 118 -9.51 0.03 4.81
CA TYR A 118 -8.70 0.41 5.95
C TYR A 118 -9.47 0.28 7.27
N LYS A 119 -10.73 0.72 7.33
CA LYS A 119 -11.59 0.53 8.51
C LYS A 119 -11.78 -0.94 8.86
N SER A 120 -11.94 -1.83 7.87
CA SER A 120 -12.08 -3.28 8.10
C SER A 120 -10.82 -3.96 8.65
N ILE A 121 -9.67 -3.28 8.58
CA ILE A 121 -8.39 -3.74 9.12
C ILE A 121 -8.16 -3.19 10.54
N GLY A 122 -8.86 -2.11 10.92
CA GLY A 122 -8.73 -1.46 12.23
C GLY A 122 -8.20 -0.03 12.18
N PHE A 123 -8.02 0.55 10.99
CA PHE A 123 -7.69 1.96 10.89
C PHE A 123 -8.86 2.85 11.31
N VAL A 124 -8.53 3.95 11.99
CA VAL A 124 -9.47 5.00 12.40
C VAL A 124 -9.13 6.32 11.73
N ILE A 125 -10.13 7.11 11.36
CA ILE A 125 -9.91 8.46 10.81
C ILE A 125 -9.49 9.37 11.97
N ILE A 126 -8.40 10.13 11.79
CA ILE A 126 -7.87 11.04 12.81
C ILE A 126 -7.83 12.50 12.35
N ASN A 127 -7.77 12.77 11.05
CA ASN A 127 -7.77 14.11 10.49
C ASN A 127 -8.53 14.16 9.17
N TYR A 128 -8.99 15.36 8.84
CA TYR A 128 -9.55 15.74 7.56
C TYR A 128 -8.78 16.94 7.02
N PHE A 129 -8.41 16.89 5.75
CA PHE A 129 -7.68 17.94 5.05
C PHE A 129 -8.54 18.42 3.88
N GLU A 130 -8.97 19.68 3.90
CA GLU A 130 -9.89 20.23 2.90
C GLU A 130 -9.31 20.31 1.48
N ARG A 131 -7.99 20.48 1.33
CA ARG A 131 -7.31 20.70 0.05
C ARG A 131 -5.97 19.99 0.01
N TYR A 132 -6.02 18.66 0.01
CA TYR A 132 -4.84 17.82 0.18
C TYR A 132 -4.14 17.51 -1.15
N TYR A 133 -4.93 17.18 -2.18
CA TYR A 133 -4.42 16.76 -3.47
C TYR A 133 -4.19 17.94 -4.42
N THR A 134 -3.47 17.70 -5.52
CA THR A 134 -3.14 18.72 -6.53
C THR A 134 -4.37 19.32 -7.21
N ASP A 135 -5.47 18.56 -7.28
CA ASP A 135 -6.78 19.01 -7.76
C ASP A 135 -7.61 19.70 -6.68
N CYS A 136 -6.99 20.01 -5.52
CA CYS A 136 -7.61 20.57 -4.32
C CYS A 136 -8.69 19.68 -3.69
N SER A 137 -8.78 18.40 -4.06
CA SER A 137 -9.70 17.49 -3.43
C SER A 137 -9.27 17.16 -1.99
N PRO A 138 -10.25 16.87 -1.10
CA PRO A 138 -9.96 16.62 0.30
C PRO A 138 -9.47 15.20 0.53
N ALA A 139 -8.83 15.00 1.69
CA ALA A 139 -8.37 13.69 2.14
C ALA A 139 -8.68 13.47 3.62
N PHE A 140 -8.95 12.21 3.97
CA PHE A 140 -8.87 11.74 5.34
C PHE A 140 -7.49 11.16 5.60
N ARG A 141 -6.93 11.48 6.77
CA ARG A 141 -5.84 10.70 7.36
C ARG A 141 -6.40 9.64 8.29
N LEU A 142 -5.99 8.41 8.05
CA LEU A 142 -6.29 7.29 8.91
C LEU A 142 -5.04 6.82 9.66
N LYS A 143 -5.23 6.29 10.86
CA LYS A 143 -4.18 5.75 11.73
C LYS A 143 -4.55 4.34 12.20
N ILE A 144 -3.55 3.47 12.35
CA ILE A 144 -3.63 2.24 13.13
C ILE A 144 -2.44 2.17 14.10
N GLU A 145 -2.67 1.61 15.28
CA GLU A 145 -1.60 1.26 16.23
C GLU A 145 -1.32 -0.23 16.12
N LEU A 146 -0.05 -0.59 15.91
CA LEU A 146 0.39 -1.96 15.79
C LEU A 146 0.79 -2.49 17.17
N LYS A 147 0.00 -3.42 17.70
CA LYS A 147 0.23 -4.08 19.00
C LYS A 147 0.78 -5.49 18.82
N GLU A 148 0.39 -6.14 17.74
CA GLU A 148 0.77 -7.50 17.37
C GLU A 148 0.82 -7.63 15.84
N GLU A 149 1.42 -8.71 15.35
CA GLU A 149 1.32 -9.08 13.94
C GLU A 149 -0.11 -9.51 13.57
N PHE A 150 -0.52 -9.21 12.35
CA PHE A 150 -1.71 -9.80 11.77
C PHE A 150 -1.51 -11.28 11.50
N ASP A 151 -2.44 -12.13 11.95
CA ASP A 151 -2.49 -13.52 11.54
C ASP A 151 -2.80 -13.63 10.04
N MET A 152 -1.84 -14.20 9.32
CA MET A 152 -1.93 -14.45 7.88
C MET A 152 -2.24 -15.89 7.55
N LYS A 153 -2.21 -16.84 8.50
CA LYS A 153 -2.30 -18.29 8.22
C LYS A 153 -3.62 -18.68 7.55
N ASN A 154 -4.69 -17.97 7.88
CA ASN A 154 -6.03 -18.18 7.34
C ASN A 154 -6.35 -17.28 6.13
N ASP A 155 -5.40 -16.45 5.68
CA ASP A 155 -5.60 -15.61 4.49
C ASP A 155 -5.49 -16.48 3.23
N ILE A 156 -6.42 -16.32 2.28
CA ILE A 156 -6.44 -17.11 1.04
C ILE A 156 -5.17 -16.92 0.20
N TYR A 157 -4.43 -15.83 0.43
CA TYR A 157 -3.17 -15.53 -0.22
C TYR A 157 -1.94 -15.91 0.63
N PHE A 158 -2.10 -16.60 1.76
CA PHE A 158 -0.99 -17.05 2.61
C PHE A 158 0.07 -17.84 1.85
N TYR A 159 -0.35 -18.62 0.84
CA TYR A 159 0.55 -19.38 -0.02
C TYR A 159 1.59 -18.49 -0.71
N LEU A 160 1.30 -17.20 -0.94
CA LEU A 160 2.23 -16.24 -1.55
C LEU A 160 3.45 -15.93 -0.68
N LEU A 161 3.40 -16.22 0.63
CA LEU A 161 4.52 -16.00 1.55
C LEU A 161 5.49 -17.18 1.59
N ASN A 162 5.09 -18.33 1.03
CA ASN A 162 5.81 -19.60 1.12
C ASN A 162 6.31 -20.11 -0.25
N ASN A 163 6.11 -19.33 -1.32
CA ASN A 163 6.61 -19.58 -2.67
C ASN A 163 7.60 -18.48 -3.07
#